data_AF-A0A2T1GL95-F1
#
_entry.id   AF-A0A2T1GL95-F1
#
_cell.length_a   1.000
_cell.length_b   1.000
_cell.length_c   1.000
_cell.angle_alpha   90.00
_cell.angle_beta   90.00
_cell.angle_gamma   90.00
#
_symmetry.space_group_name_H-M   'P 1'
#
loop_
_entity.id
_entity.type
_entity.pdbx_description
1 polymer ?
#
loop_
_entity_poly.entity_id
_entity_poly.type
_entity_poly.pdbx_seq_one_letter_code
_entity_poly.pdbx_strand_id
1 'polypeptide(L)'
;MSDLPNRASLTELPLILAGPILRRTTPQSVTVWVALQAACRVELRVLATADNGNQIGESLLLGSRETIALGTHLHIIAVTATSEGSVELATDRVYAYDLTFSDGDGQIPDRSLQQAMSAPNIPHERISYFAHGYPTFVLPSSQLCDLRIVHGSCRKPHGEGFDALSILDSLLAESADLPSQRPQQLFLTGDQIYGDDVADPLLWAASHLGETLLGWTERLPVRNGRLRQIEYRLATEFAPGLRAEIATRQAGFTAGLRDRRKKVTSHLFSLGEYLAVYLLACSPACWPQLWPSGRAVTKDRQVAKQWNRDIAHLQKFVEGLGRVRRALANIPMYTIFDDHDVSDDWNLNQAWCLRVLGKPLGKQVVQNALLAYAIFQGWGNTPDRFEAGTSGGKLLAAAQKWSLSRGTDLAAQLEIARWVGMPQSDSRTGLPKFTLDGEVAILDRDPEALVWHYTIGSSCHEVVVLDTRTWRGYHLDRSPIDPPMLLSPTAFERQLIAPLQAKSPTATPVATFIVAPTNLFGLKIIDLIHQWSLERNRVFATDVGDAWNIHTPALAQLITTLFAHRDTVVVLSGDI
;
A
#
# COMPACT_ATOMS: atom_id res chain seq x y z
N MET A 1 -19.51 27.95 -13.09
CA MET A 1 -18.96 26.58 -13.19
C MET A 1 -18.74 26.34 -14.67
N SER A 2 -17.68 26.92 -15.20
CA SER A 2 -17.24 26.74 -16.59
C SER A 2 -16.56 25.38 -16.69
N ASP A 3 -16.82 24.64 -17.77
CA ASP A 3 -16.15 23.41 -18.14
C ASP A 3 -14.65 23.46 -17.77
N LEU A 4 -14.26 22.66 -16.78
CA LEU A 4 -12.85 22.43 -16.47
C LEU A 4 -12.33 21.47 -17.56
N PRO A 5 -11.39 21.91 -18.42
CA PRO A 5 -10.84 21.07 -19.46
C PRO A 5 -9.85 20.12 -18.79
N ASN A 6 -10.27 18.90 -18.46
CA ASN A 6 -9.42 17.71 -18.25
C ASN A 6 -10.20 16.56 -17.59
N ARG A 7 -11.21 16.02 -18.27
CA ARG A 7 -11.29 14.56 -18.24
C ARG A 7 -10.14 14.12 -19.14
N ALA A 8 -9.11 13.46 -18.60
CA ALA A 8 -8.24 12.68 -19.47
C ALA A 8 -9.19 11.83 -20.31
N SER A 9 -9.22 12.04 -21.62
CA SER A 9 -10.14 11.25 -22.42
C SER A 9 -9.71 9.81 -22.22
N LEU A 10 -10.62 8.91 -21.86
CA LEU A 10 -10.29 7.50 -21.69
C LEU A 10 -9.58 6.96 -22.95
N THR A 11 -9.87 7.54 -24.12
CA THR A 11 -9.20 7.21 -25.39
C THR A 11 -7.72 7.60 -25.48
N GLU A 12 -7.23 8.44 -24.55
CA GLU A 12 -5.84 8.90 -24.49
C GLU A 12 -5.01 8.11 -23.47
N LEU A 13 -5.65 7.28 -22.63
CA LEU A 13 -4.97 6.43 -21.67
C LEU A 13 -4.50 5.12 -22.34
N PRO A 14 -3.34 4.58 -21.93
CA PRO A 14 -2.88 3.26 -22.38
C PRO A 14 -3.73 2.17 -21.72
N LEU A 15 -3.62 0.93 -22.24
CA LEU A 15 -4.26 -0.20 -21.58
C LEU A 15 -3.71 -0.38 -20.16
N ILE A 16 -2.38 -0.28 -19.96
CA ILE A 16 -1.75 -0.35 -18.62
C ILE A 16 -1.72 1.03 -17.97
N LEU A 17 -2.61 1.23 -17.01
CA LEU A 17 -2.68 2.42 -16.17
C LEU A 17 -1.52 2.51 -15.18
N ALA A 18 -1.14 1.37 -14.57
CA ALA A 18 0.02 1.29 -13.68
C ALA A 18 0.66 -0.11 -13.69
N GLY A 19 1.95 -0.16 -13.34
CA GLY A 19 2.78 -1.35 -13.45
C GLY A 19 3.42 -1.53 -14.83
N PRO A 20 4.05 -2.67 -15.12
CA PRO A 20 4.12 -3.85 -14.25
C PRO A 20 4.95 -3.59 -12.98
N ILE A 21 4.50 -4.14 -11.85
CA ILE A 21 5.27 -4.15 -10.60
C ILE A 21 5.62 -5.60 -10.30
N LEU A 22 6.90 -5.91 -10.20
CA LEU A 22 7.36 -7.23 -9.79
C LEU A 22 7.16 -7.38 -8.28
N ARG A 23 6.38 -8.40 -7.89
CA ARG A 23 6.00 -8.66 -6.51
C ARG A 23 6.73 -9.90 -6.01
N ARG A 24 6.07 -10.75 -5.21
CA ARG A 24 6.70 -11.92 -4.61
C ARG A 24 7.37 -12.81 -5.67
N THR A 25 8.66 -13.05 -5.48
CA THR A 25 9.44 -14.03 -6.23
C THR A 25 10.00 -15.08 -5.28
N THR A 26 9.93 -16.34 -5.70
CA THR A 26 10.49 -17.52 -5.03
C THR A 26 11.14 -18.40 -6.09
N PRO A 27 11.90 -19.45 -5.72
CA PRO A 27 12.39 -20.40 -6.70
C PRO A 27 11.29 -21.06 -7.55
N GLN A 28 10.07 -21.19 -7.02
CA GLN A 28 8.97 -21.90 -7.69
C GLN A 28 7.91 -20.97 -8.31
N SER A 29 7.90 -19.68 -7.97
CA SER A 29 6.85 -18.76 -8.38
C SER A 29 7.31 -17.31 -8.53
N VAL A 30 6.70 -16.61 -9.49
CA VAL A 30 6.91 -15.19 -9.74
C VAL A 30 5.56 -14.51 -9.91
N THR A 31 5.33 -13.43 -9.19
CA THR A 31 4.08 -12.65 -9.27
C THR A 31 4.34 -11.26 -9.83
N VAL A 32 3.52 -10.84 -10.79
CA VAL A 32 3.53 -9.48 -11.35
C VAL A 32 2.16 -8.84 -11.19
N TRP A 33 2.13 -7.61 -10.68
CA TRP A 33 0.92 -6.82 -10.50
C TRP A 33 0.78 -5.76 -11.61
N VAL A 34 -0.45 -5.56 -12.10
CA VAL A 34 -0.78 -4.59 -13.15
C VAL A 34 -2.18 -3.99 -12.92
N ALA A 35 -2.33 -2.70 -13.21
CA ALA A 35 -3.62 -2.03 -13.34
C ALA A 35 -3.93 -1.71 -14.81
N LEU A 36 -5.14 -2.04 -15.22
CA LEU A 36 -5.60 -2.02 -16.61
C LEU A 36 -6.87 -1.19 -16.76
N GLN A 37 -7.03 -0.58 -17.93
CA GLN A 37 -8.20 0.21 -18.27
C GLN A 37 -9.43 -0.64 -18.63
N ALA A 38 -9.21 -1.88 -19.05
CA ALA A 38 -10.27 -2.77 -19.55
C ALA A 38 -10.08 -4.19 -19.02
N ALA A 39 -11.15 -4.98 -19.07
CA ALA A 39 -11.10 -6.39 -18.76
C ALA A 39 -10.13 -7.10 -19.72
N CYS A 40 -9.21 -7.87 -19.16
CA CYS A 40 -8.28 -8.70 -19.92
C CYS A 40 -8.01 -10.00 -19.17
N ARG A 41 -7.63 -11.01 -19.94
CA ARG A 41 -6.81 -12.11 -19.45
C ARG A 41 -5.35 -11.72 -19.59
N VAL A 42 -4.58 -11.89 -18.53
CA VAL A 42 -3.14 -11.61 -18.54
C VAL A 42 -2.39 -12.91 -18.35
N GLU A 43 -1.45 -13.17 -19.24
CA GLU A 43 -0.51 -14.27 -19.16
C GLU A 43 0.88 -13.74 -18.81
N LEU A 44 1.53 -14.38 -17.83
CA LEU A 44 2.89 -14.11 -17.40
C LEU A 44 3.78 -15.29 -17.79
N ARG A 45 4.84 -15.01 -18.55
CA ARG A 45 5.91 -15.97 -18.85
C ARG A 45 7.19 -15.53 -18.17
N VAL A 46 7.82 -16.42 -17.40
CA VAL A 46 9.17 -16.21 -16.87
C VAL A 46 10.14 -16.96 -17.76
N LEU A 47 11.16 -16.26 -18.23
CA LEU A 47 12.08 -16.70 -19.25
C LEU A 47 13.49 -16.88 -18.65
N ALA A 48 14.15 -17.97 -19.03
CA ALA A 48 15.58 -18.11 -18.84
C ALA A 48 16.32 -17.00 -19.61
N THR A 49 17.50 -16.63 -19.14
CA THR A 49 18.42 -15.80 -19.94
C THR A 49 19.80 -16.44 -20.05
N ALA A 50 20.54 -16.03 -21.08
CA ALA A 50 21.95 -16.32 -21.28
C ALA A 50 22.73 -15.01 -21.43
N ASP A 51 24.07 -15.10 -21.40
CA ASP A 51 24.97 -13.95 -21.53
C ASP A 51 24.63 -12.83 -20.53
N ASN A 52 24.51 -13.19 -19.25
CA ASN A 52 24.19 -12.29 -18.14
C ASN A 52 22.90 -11.46 -18.34
N GLY A 53 21.88 -12.02 -18.98
CA GLY A 53 20.61 -11.34 -19.22
C GLY A 53 20.46 -10.79 -20.64
N ASN A 54 21.53 -10.73 -21.45
CA ASN A 54 21.49 -10.13 -22.78
C ASN A 54 20.69 -10.95 -23.80
N GLN A 55 20.54 -12.26 -23.59
CA GLN A 55 19.87 -13.16 -24.51
C GLN A 55 18.70 -13.87 -23.82
N ILE A 56 17.54 -13.89 -24.49
CA ILE A 56 16.35 -14.58 -24.02
C ILE A 56 16.42 -16.06 -24.38
N GLY A 57 16.11 -16.92 -23.40
CA GLY A 57 16.04 -18.35 -23.53
C GLY A 57 14.60 -18.88 -23.48
N GLU A 58 14.47 -20.12 -23.04
CA GLU A 58 13.18 -20.82 -22.93
C GLU A 58 12.28 -20.27 -21.82
N SER A 59 10.98 -20.57 -21.92
CA SER A 59 10.01 -20.29 -20.87
C SER A 59 10.13 -21.31 -19.74
N LEU A 60 10.32 -20.83 -18.52
CA LEU A 60 10.52 -21.64 -17.31
C LEU A 60 9.24 -21.77 -16.47
N LEU A 61 8.55 -20.65 -16.27
CA LEU A 61 7.30 -20.59 -15.50
C LEU A 61 6.22 -19.93 -16.34
N LEU A 62 4.98 -20.37 -16.17
CA LEU A 62 3.81 -19.83 -16.85
C LEU A 62 2.68 -19.63 -15.85
N GLY A 63 1.89 -18.58 -16.05
CA GLY A 63 0.67 -18.36 -15.30
C GLY A 63 -0.28 -17.47 -16.08
N SER A 64 -1.57 -17.64 -15.90
CA SER A 64 -2.56 -16.73 -16.47
C SER A 64 -3.70 -16.50 -15.51
N ARG A 65 -4.26 -15.29 -15.52
CA ARG A 65 -5.39 -14.93 -14.66
C ARG A 65 -6.26 -13.87 -15.34
N GLU A 66 -7.55 -13.90 -15.02
CA GLU A 66 -8.50 -12.86 -15.41
C GLU A 66 -8.42 -11.67 -14.46
N THR A 67 -8.54 -10.47 -15.01
CA THR A 67 -8.63 -9.24 -14.21
C THR A 67 -9.89 -9.17 -13.36
N ILE A 68 -9.82 -8.38 -12.28
CA ILE A 68 -10.98 -8.08 -11.43
C ILE A 68 -11.38 -6.64 -11.63
N ALA A 69 -12.67 -6.43 -11.95
CA ALA A 69 -13.23 -5.11 -12.19
C ALA A 69 -13.50 -4.38 -10.88
N LEU A 70 -12.84 -3.24 -10.67
CA LEU A 70 -13.09 -2.32 -9.56
C LEU A 70 -13.78 -1.04 -10.01
N GLY A 71 -13.97 -0.89 -11.31
CA GLY A 71 -14.63 0.23 -11.95
C GLY A 71 -15.03 -0.12 -13.37
N THR A 72 -15.71 0.82 -14.04
CA THR A 72 -16.04 0.69 -15.46
C THR A 72 -14.79 0.65 -16.34
N HIS A 73 -13.72 1.33 -15.91
CA HIS A 73 -12.45 1.47 -16.62
C HIS A 73 -11.25 1.17 -15.70
N LEU A 74 -11.45 0.36 -14.66
CA LEU A 74 -10.37 -0.04 -13.75
C LEU A 74 -10.44 -1.52 -13.44
N HIS A 75 -9.43 -2.23 -13.91
CA HIS A 75 -9.27 -3.67 -13.81
C HIS A 75 -7.91 -3.96 -13.20
N ILE A 76 -7.86 -4.72 -12.11
CA ILE A 76 -6.61 -5.00 -11.40
C ILE A 76 -6.31 -6.49 -11.45
N ILE A 77 -5.03 -6.84 -11.49
CA ILE A 77 -4.56 -8.22 -11.44
C ILE A 77 -3.20 -8.32 -10.75
N ALA A 78 -3.03 -9.35 -9.93
CA ALA A 78 -1.72 -9.96 -9.68
C ALA A 78 -1.73 -11.37 -10.29
N VAL A 79 -0.89 -11.59 -11.29
CA VAL A 79 -0.73 -12.87 -11.99
C VAL A 79 0.53 -13.56 -11.46
N THR A 80 0.40 -14.84 -11.13
CA THR A 80 1.51 -15.65 -10.61
C THR A 80 1.83 -16.74 -11.62
N ALA A 81 3.07 -16.77 -12.09
CA ALA A 81 3.62 -17.86 -12.88
C ALA A 81 4.26 -18.89 -11.97
N THR A 82 3.98 -20.17 -12.24
CA THR A 82 4.51 -21.33 -11.52
C THR A 82 5.08 -22.33 -12.51
N SER A 83 5.84 -23.30 -12.02
CA SER A 83 6.24 -24.45 -12.83
C SER A 83 5.14 -25.51 -12.81
N GLU A 84 4.86 -26.13 -13.96
CA GLU A 84 4.05 -27.36 -14.03
C GLU A 84 4.87 -28.62 -13.66
N GLY A 85 6.19 -28.48 -13.42
CA GLY A 85 7.10 -29.57 -13.05
C GLY A 85 8.06 -29.20 -11.91
N SER A 86 9.24 -29.83 -11.89
CA SER A 86 10.27 -29.63 -10.85
C SER A 86 11.28 -28.51 -11.18
N VAL A 87 10.95 -27.59 -12.08
CA VAL A 87 11.87 -26.51 -12.47
C VAL A 87 11.86 -25.44 -11.38
N GLU A 88 13.03 -25.21 -10.78
CA GLU A 88 13.25 -24.14 -9.81
C GLU A 88 14.20 -23.10 -10.39
N LEU A 89 13.86 -21.82 -10.17
CA LEU A 89 14.73 -20.70 -10.46
C LEU A 89 15.91 -20.73 -9.48
N ALA A 90 17.12 -20.62 -10.01
CA ALA A 90 18.36 -20.58 -9.24
C ALA A 90 18.66 -19.15 -8.76
N THR A 91 19.47 -19.05 -7.71
CA THR A 91 20.04 -17.77 -7.27
C THR A 91 21.12 -17.28 -8.24
N ASP A 92 21.53 -16.02 -8.09
CA ASP A 92 22.71 -15.47 -8.78
C ASP A 92 22.63 -15.51 -10.32
N ARG A 93 21.41 -15.51 -10.87
CA ARG A 93 21.12 -15.50 -12.31
C ARG A 93 20.06 -14.47 -12.65
N VAL A 94 20.24 -13.78 -13.79
CA VAL A 94 19.22 -12.87 -14.36
C VAL A 94 18.11 -13.69 -15.03
N TYR A 95 16.87 -13.37 -14.71
CA TYR A 95 15.67 -13.87 -15.39
C TYR A 95 14.96 -12.71 -16.07
N ALA A 96 14.25 -13.00 -17.15
CA ALA A 96 13.35 -12.05 -17.79
C ALA A 96 11.90 -12.49 -17.62
N TYR A 97 10.95 -11.58 -17.79
CA TYR A 97 9.55 -11.96 -17.92
C TYR A 97 8.82 -11.12 -18.96
N ASP A 98 7.77 -11.69 -19.54
CA ASP A 98 6.88 -11.00 -20.47
C ASP A 98 5.42 -11.12 -20.02
N LEU A 99 4.62 -10.14 -20.42
CA LEU A 99 3.18 -10.10 -20.20
C LEU A 99 2.45 -9.98 -21.54
N THR A 100 1.51 -10.90 -21.74
CA THR A 100 0.59 -10.87 -22.89
C THR A 100 -0.82 -10.58 -22.40
N PHE A 101 -1.52 -9.68 -23.10
CA PHE A 101 -2.86 -9.22 -22.76
C PHE A 101 -3.84 -9.62 -23.85
N SER A 102 -4.82 -10.46 -23.52
CA SER A 102 -5.87 -10.90 -24.44
C SER A 102 -7.26 -10.54 -23.91
N ASP A 103 -8.24 -10.50 -24.80
CA ASP A 103 -9.64 -10.20 -24.49
C ASP A 103 -10.43 -11.44 -24.05
N GLY A 104 -9.78 -12.61 -23.94
CA GLY A 104 -10.39 -13.88 -23.57
C GLY A 104 -11.20 -14.55 -24.69
N ASP A 105 -11.90 -13.76 -25.50
CA ASP A 105 -12.77 -14.22 -26.60
C ASP A 105 -12.04 -14.34 -27.96
N GLY A 106 -10.81 -13.83 -28.06
CA GLY A 106 -9.97 -13.88 -29.26
C GLY A 106 -10.42 -12.94 -30.38
N GLN A 107 -11.24 -11.94 -30.09
CA GLN A 107 -11.76 -11.00 -31.10
C GLN A 107 -10.76 -9.87 -31.39
N ILE A 108 -9.99 -9.48 -30.39
CA ILE A 108 -8.95 -8.45 -30.45
C ILE A 108 -7.58 -9.15 -30.41
N PRO A 109 -6.64 -8.79 -31.31
CA PRO A 109 -5.28 -9.33 -31.25
C PRO A 109 -4.62 -9.08 -29.90
N ASP A 110 -3.94 -10.11 -29.40
CA ASP A 110 -3.14 -10.03 -28.18
C ASP A 110 -2.16 -8.86 -28.25
N ARG A 111 -2.06 -8.11 -27.15
CA ARG A 111 -1.11 -7.02 -27.00
C ARG A 111 0.11 -7.49 -26.23
N SER A 112 1.29 -7.14 -26.70
CA SER A 112 2.52 -7.25 -25.92
C SER A 112 2.55 -6.20 -24.80
N LEU A 113 3.43 -6.39 -23.82
CA LEU A 113 3.69 -5.41 -22.77
C LEU A 113 3.95 -4.00 -23.32
N GLN A 114 4.82 -3.88 -24.33
CA GLN A 114 5.15 -2.58 -24.93
C GLN A 114 3.93 -1.93 -25.59
N GLN A 115 3.10 -2.70 -26.30
CA GLN A 115 1.88 -2.19 -26.93
C GLN A 115 0.85 -1.75 -25.89
N ALA A 116 0.67 -2.54 -24.82
CA ALA A 116 -0.27 -2.25 -23.75
C ALA A 116 0.10 -1.00 -22.94
N MET A 117 1.39 -0.65 -22.87
CA MET A 117 1.89 0.58 -22.22
C MET A 117 1.84 1.82 -23.10
N SER A 118 1.72 1.68 -24.42
CA SER A 118 1.85 2.80 -25.35
C SER A 118 0.55 3.58 -25.49
N ALA A 119 0.64 4.91 -25.53
CA ALA A 119 -0.47 5.81 -25.84
C ALA A 119 0.05 7.05 -26.60
N PRO A 120 -0.75 7.72 -27.44
CA PRO A 120 -0.29 8.81 -28.32
C PRO A 120 0.42 9.96 -27.59
N ASN A 121 0.03 10.25 -26.35
CA ASN A 121 0.54 11.38 -25.59
C ASN A 121 1.42 10.98 -24.38
N ILE A 122 1.83 9.70 -24.31
CA ILE A 122 2.72 9.21 -23.26
C ILE A 122 4.06 8.88 -23.91
N PRO A 123 5.18 9.45 -23.44
CA PRO A 123 6.51 9.11 -23.94
C PRO A 123 6.74 7.60 -23.91
N HIS A 124 7.37 7.06 -24.97
CA HIS A 124 7.77 5.66 -24.97
C HIS A 124 8.83 5.42 -23.88
N GLU A 125 8.38 4.87 -22.75
CA GLU A 125 9.25 4.44 -21.66
C GLU A 125 9.75 3.03 -21.94
N ARG A 126 11.08 2.88 -22.02
CA ARG A 126 11.70 1.56 -22.07
C ARG A 126 11.64 0.95 -20.68
N ILE A 127 10.87 -0.11 -20.50
CA ILE A 127 10.71 -0.78 -19.18
C ILE A 127 11.86 -1.73 -18.83
N SER A 128 12.78 -2.00 -19.75
CA SER A 128 13.91 -2.92 -19.58
C SER A 128 15.26 -2.22 -19.61
N TYR A 129 16.22 -2.75 -18.87
CA TYR A 129 17.63 -2.38 -18.96
C TYR A 129 18.38 -3.08 -20.10
N PHE A 130 17.77 -4.08 -20.75
CA PHE A 130 18.38 -4.92 -21.79
C PHE A 130 17.77 -4.69 -23.17
N ALA A 131 18.52 -5.00 -24.23
CA ALA A 131 18.15 -4.71 -25.62
C ALA A 131 16.87 -5.40 -26.07
N HIS A 132 16.56 -6.58 -25.53
CA HIS A 132 15.37 -7.35 -25.86
C HIS A 132 14.06 -6.73 -25.32
N GLY A 133 14.12 -5.73 -24.43
CA GLY A 133 12.94 -4.96 -24.03
C GLY A 133 12.08 -5.56 -22.91
N TYR A 134 12.39 -6.76 -22.42
CA TYR A 134 11.66 -7.41 -21.30
C TYR A 134 12.22 -6.99 -19.94
N PRO A 135 11.38 -6.71 -18.93
CA PRO A 135 11.85 -6.54 -17.57
C PRO A 135 12.63 -7.78 -17.08
N THR A 136 13.56 -7.54 -16.17
CA THR A 136 14.47 -8.55 -15.64
C THR A 136 14.57 -8.49 -14.14
N PHE A 137 14.91 -9.60 -13.50
CA PHE A 137 15.09 -9.68 -12.05
C PHE A 137 16.09 -10.78 -11.70
N VAL A 138 16.46 -10.84 -10.42
CA VAL A 138 17.31 -11.88 -9.84
C VAL A 138 16.64 -12.38 -8.56
N LEU A 139 16.87 -13.65 -8.21
CA LEU A 139 16.56 -14.13 -6.87
C LEU A 139 17.66 -13.70 -5.88
N PRO A 140 17.37 -13.63 -4.57
CA PRO A 140 18.39 -13.30 -3.58
C PRO A 140 19.58 -14.24 -3.64
N SER A 141 20.78 -13.72 -3.38
CA SER A 141 22.00 -14.53 -3.41
C SER A 141 21.97 -15.65 -2.38
N SER A 142 22.71 -16.72 -2.66
CA SER A 142 23.01 -17.78 -1.70
C SER A 142 24.06 -17.39 -0.65
N GLN A 143 24.73 -16.24 -0.84
CA GLN A 143 25.76 -15.75 0.06
C GLN A 143 25.39 -14.38 0.64
N LEU A 144 25.52 -14.25 1.97
CA LEU A 144 25.18 -13.00 2.67
C LEU A 144 26.03 -11.81 2.22
N CYS A 145 27.30 -12.03 1.82
CA CYS A 145 28.19 -10.96 1.34
C CYS A 145 27.75 -10.35 -0.01
N ASP A 146 26.97 -11.09 -0.80
CA ASP A 146 26.44 -10.69 -2.10
C ASP A 146 24.96 -10.29 -2.03
N LEU A 147 24.35 -10.36 -0.84
CA LEU A 147 22.99 -9.89 -0.62
C LEU A 147 22.92 -8.37 -0.77
N ARG A 148 21.97 -7.89 -1.58
CA ARG A 148 21.72 -6.45 -1.83
C ARG A 148 20.25 -6.14 -1.63
N ILE A 149 19.94 -5.49 -0.50
CA ILE A 149 18.58 -5.07 -0.14
C ILE A 149 18.49 -3.54 -0.19
N VAL A 150 17.39 -3.04 -0.76
CA VAL A 150 17.02 -1.62 -0.71
C VAL A 150 15.80 -1.48 0.19
N HIS A 151 15.82 -0.47 1.06
CA HIS A 151 14.79 -0.22 2.05
C HIS A 151 14.42 1.28 2.08
N GLY A 152 13.13 1.58 2.27
CA GLY A 152 12.64 2.95 2.41
C GLY A 152 11.19 3.04 2.89
N SER A 153 10.73 4.24 3.22
CA SER A 153 9.34 4.56 3.61
C SER A 153 9.04 6.03 3.29
N CYS A 154 7.86 6.52 3.69
CA CYS A 154 7.52 7.95 3.73
C CYS A 154 7.58 8.66 2.36
N ARG A 155 6.94 8.07 1.35
CA ARG A 155 7.00 8.57 -0.04
C ARG A 155 5.87 9.56 -0.31
N LYS A 156 6.06 10.81 0.12
CA LYS A 156 5.07 11.89 -0.03
C LYS A 156 5.17 12.61 -1.38
N PRO A 157 4.17 12.53 -2.28
CA PRO A 157 4.29 13.10 -3.65
C PRO A 157 4.50 14.60 -3.75
N HIS A 158 4.07 15.35 -2.73
CA HIS A 158 4.22 16.81 -2.65
C HIS A 158 5.22 17.26 -1.57
N GLY A 159 6.07 16.32 -1.12
CA GLY A 159 7.19 16.60 -0.23
C GLY A 159 8.26 17.48 -0.89
N GLU A 160 9.23 17.92 -0.11
CA GLU A 160 10.37 18.68 -0.62
C GLU A 160 11.40 17.75 -1.29
N GLY A 161 12.06 18.25 -2.33
CA GLY A 161 13.10 17.50 -3.03
C GLY A 161 12.59 16.65 -4.20
N PHE A 162 13.38 15.64 -4.57
CA PHE A 162 13.05 14.67 -5.61
C PHE A 162 12.68 13.34 -4.96
N ASP A 163 11.90 12.53 -5.67
CA ASP A 163 11.55 11.18 -5.24
C ASP A 163 12.80 10.28 -5.20
N ALA A 164 13.25 9.95 -3.98
CA ALA A 164 14.44 9.13 -3.76
C ALA A 164 14.31 7.72 -4.34
N LEU A 165 13.09 7.19 -4.52
CA LEU A 165 12.89 5.89 -5.13
C LEU A 165 13.40 5.83 -6.58
N SER A 166 13.49 6.98 -7.26
CA SER A 166 14.07 7.07 -8.60
C SER A 166 15.58 6.77 -8.64
N ILE A 167 16.29 6.80 -7.51
CA ILE A 167 17.72 6.40 -7.43
C ILE A 167 17.87 4.91 -7.71
N LEU A 168 16.88 4.09 -7.35
CA LEU A 168 16.88 2.64 -7.58
C LEU A 168 17.02 2.30 -9.06
N ASP A 169 16.47 3.13 -9.94
CA ASP A 169 16.60 3.00 -11.39
C ASP A 169 18.06 3.08 -11.85
N SER A 170 18.84 4.02 -11.28
CA SER A 170 20.26 4.16 -11.59
C SER A 170 21.07 2.98 -11.05
N LEU A 171 20.80 2.55 -9.81
CA LEU A 171 21.46 1.38 -9.22
C LEU A 171 21.22 0.11 -10.05
N LEU A 172 19.99 -0.11 -10.51
CA LEU A 172 19.64 -1.24 -11.36
C LEU A 172 20.26 -1.11 -12.76
N ALA A 173 20.32 0.09 -13.34
CA ALA A 173 20.92 0.30 -14.66
C ALA A 173 22.43 0.01 -14.66
N GLU A 174 23.15 0.40 -13.61
CA GLU A 174 24.60 0.19 -13.49
C GLU A 174 25.01 -1.28 -13.27
N SER A 175 24.09 -2.10 -12.78
CA SER A 175 24.34 -3.48 -12.35
C SER A 175 23.41 -4.50 -13.00
N ALA A 176 22.72 -4.11 -14.08
CA ALA A 176 21.63 -4.89 -14.65
C ALA A 176 22.05 -6.33 -15.01
N ASP A 177 23.26 -6.49 -15.53
CA ASP A 177 23.92 -7.72 -15.98
C ASP A 177 24.88 -8.33 -14.93
N LEU A 178 24.89 -7.82 -13.70
CA LEU A 178 25.76 -8.28 -12.61
C LEU A 178 24.92 -8.80 -11.43
N PRO A 179 24.45 -10.07 -11.45
CA PRO A 179 23.53 -10.59 -10.42
C PRO A 179 23.95 -10.39 -8.97
N SER A 180 25.25 -10.49 -8.66
CA SER A 180 25.79 -10.32 -7.30
C SER A 180 25.95 -8.86 -6.86
N GLN A 181 25.91 -7.91 -7.79
CA GLN A 181 26.00 -6.47 -7.50
C GLN A 181 24.64 -5.78 -7.58
N ARG A 182 23.71 -6.38 -8.32
CA ARG A 182 22.36 -5.86 -8.54
C ARG A 182 21.53 -5.85 -7.27
N PRO A 183 20.77 -4.77 -6.97
CA PRO A 183 19.70 -4.81 -5.99
C PRO A 183 18.74 -5.99 -6.22
N GLN A 184 18.57 -6.85 -5.21
CA GLN A 184 17.82 -8.11 -5.33
C GLN A 184 16.41 -8.01 -4.72
N GLN A 185 16.22 -7.17 -3.69
CA GLN A 185 14.93 -6.99 -3.03
C GLN A 185 14.72 -5.54 -2.62
N LEU A 186 13.49 -5.06 -2.76
CA LEU A 186 13.02 -3.76 -2.26
C LEU A 186 12.00 -3.98 -1.14
N PHE A 187 12.25 -3.39 0.03
CA PHE A 187 11.29 -3.34 1.13
C PHE A 187 10.81 -1.90 1.34
N LEU A 188 9.50 -1.68 1.22
CA LEU A 188 8.88 -0.42 1.60
C LEU A 188 8.03 -0.59 2.86
N THR A 189 8.35 0.15 3.92
CA THR A 189 7.89 -0.16 5.28
C THR A 189 6.92 0.87 5.81
N GLY A 190 5.94 1.27 4.98
CA GLY A 190 4.95 2.27 5.36
C GLY A 190 4.94 3.50 4.50
N ASP A 191 3.79 4.17 4.45
CA ASP A 191 3.59 5.47 3.81
C ASP A 191 3.93 5.45 2.32
N GLN A 192 3.42 4.43 1.62
CA GLN A 192 3.50 4.39 0.15
C GLN A 192 2.56 5.44 -0.48
N ILE A 193 1.49 5.79 0.24
CA ILE A 193 0.60 6.90 -0.04
C ILE A 193 0.31 7.67 1.26
N TYR A 194 -0.26 8.86 1.14
CA TYR A 194 -0.79 9.64 2.26
C TYR A 194 -2.31 9.80 2.09
N GLY A 195 -3.07 9.35 3.08
CA GLY A 195 -4.53 9.41 3.15
C GLY A 195 -5.06 10.69 3.77
N ASP A 196 -4.25 11.38 4.56
CA ASP A 196 -4.64 12.46 5.47
C ASP A 196 -4.08 13.84 5.15
N ASP A 197 -2.79 13.93 4.86
CA ASP A 197 -2.11 15.16 4.45
C ASP A 197 -1.86 15.11 2.94
N VAL A 198 -2.92 15.33 2.18
CA VAL A 198 -2.92 15.30 0.72
C VAL A 198 -2.90 16.73 0.19
N ALA A 199 -1.96 17.08 -0.69
CA ALA A 199 -2.01 18.36 -1.37
C ALA A 199 -3.35 18.56 -2.12
N ASP A 200 -3.95 19.74 -2.01
CA ASP A 200 -5.22 20.07 -2.67
C ASP A 200 -5.24 19.73 -4.18
N PRO A 201 -4.20 20.04 -4.99
CA PRO A 201 -4.16 19.61 -6.39
C PRO A 201 -4.04 18.09 -6.58
N LEU A 202 -3.38 17.37 -5.68
CA LEU A 202 -3.31 15.91 -5.74
C LEU A 202 -4.69 15.31 -5.47
N LEU A 203 -5.39 15.76 -4.43
CA LEU A 203 -6.75 15.32 -4.16
C LEU A 203 -7.69 15.67 -5.33
N TRP A 204 -7.56 16.86 -5.90
CA TRP A 204 -8.30 17.23 -7.11
C TRP A 204 -8.07 16.23 -8.23
N ALA A 205 -6.82 15.90 -8.56
CA ALA A 205 -6.50 14.93 -9.62
C ALA A 205 -7.05 13.53 -9.28
N ALA A 206 -6.86 13.08 -8.03
CA ALA A 206 -7.28 11.77 -7.57
C ALA A 206 -8.81 11.59 -7.58
N SER A 207 -9.59 12.58 -7.13
CA SER A 207 -11.05 12.51 -7.16
C SER A 207 -11.58 12.41 -8.60
N HIS A 208 -11.05 13.22 -9.53
CA HIS A 208 -11.47 13.19 -10.93
C HIS A 208 -11.09 11.87 -11.61
N LEU A 209 -9.86 11.39 -11.38
CA LEU A 209 -9.39 10.10 -11.92
C LEU A 209 -10.23 8.95 -11.37
N GLY A 210 -10.45 8.91 -10.05
CA GLY A 210 -11.29 7.90 -9.39
C GLY A 210 -12.68 7.85 -10.01
N GLU A 211 -13.40 8.97 -10.09
CA GLU A 211 -14.73 8.99 -10.70
C GLU A 211 -14.75 8.54 -12.15
N THR A 212 -13.75 8.94 -12.93
CA THR A 212 -13.63 8.57 -14.34
C THR A 212 -13.40 7.07 -14.50
N LEU A 213 -12.50 6.49 -13.70
CA LEU A 213 -12.15 5.08 -13.74
C LEU A 213 -13.25 4.18 -13.17
N LEU A 214 -13.91 4.61 -12.09
CA LEU A 214 -15.01 3.87 -11.49
C LEU A 214 -16.27 3.97 -12.36
N GLY A 215 -16.51 5.12 -12.99
CA GLY A 215 -17.74 5.42 -13.73
C GLY A 215 -18.92 5.79 -12.80
N TRP A 216 -18.64 6.01 -11.52
CA TRP A 216 -19.60 6.41 -10.50
C TRP A 216 -18.88 7.08 -9.31
N THR A 217 -19.64 7.79 -8.48
CA THR A 217 -19.12 8.48 -7.29
C THR A 217 -19.68 7.82 -6.04
N GLU A 218 -18.79 7.49 -5.09
CA GLU A 218 -19.20 6.90 -3.81
C GLU A 218 -20.05 7.87 -2.97
N ARG A 219 -21.02 7.30 -2.27
CA ARG A 219 -21.84 8.01 -1.28
C ARG A 219 -21.35 7.70 0.12
N LEU A 220 -20.89 8.72 0.83
CA LEU A 220 -20.26 8.60 2.14
C LEU A 220 -21.26 8.92 3.27
N PRO A 221 -21.28 8.13 4.36
CA PRO A 221 -22.21 8.31 5.46
C PRO A 221 -21.76 9.43 6.41
N VAL A 222 -22.50 10.53 6.46
CA VAL A 222 -22.23 11.68 7.34
C VAL A 222 -23.35 11.85 8.36
N ARG A 223 -23.02 12.19 9.62
CA ARG A 223 -24.06 12.44 10.63
C ARG A 223 -24.63 13.85 10.46
N ASN A 224 -25.94 13.94 10.27
CA ASN A 224 -26.64 15.20 10.25
C ASN A 224 -26.78 15.72 11.70
N GLY A 225 -26.08 16.82 12.00
CA GLY A 225 -25.97 17.38 13.35
C GLY A 225 -27.31 17.81 13.98
N ARG A 226 -28.38 17.99 13.18
CA ARG A 226 -29.71 18.39 13.68
C ARG A 226 -30.60 17.20 14.04
N LEU A 227 -30.47 16.08 13.32
CA LEU A 227 -31.41 14.96 13.39
C LEU A 227 -30.81 13.68 13.98
N ARG A 228 -29.48 13.65 14.25
CA ARG A 228 -28.72 12.43 14.62
C ARG A 228 -28.88 11.26 13.63
N GLN A 229 -29.43 11.52 12.44
CA GLN A 229 -29.58 10.56 11.35
C GLN A 229 -28.31 10.53 10.48
N ILE A 230 -28.08 9.40 9.81
CA ILE A 230 -27.02 9.24 8.82
C ILE A 230 -27.56 9.69 7.46
N GLU A 231 -26.85 10.59 6.82
CA GLU A 231 -27.12 11.09 5.48
C GLU A 231 -25.98 10.66 4.54
N TYR A 232 -26.33 10.20 3.33
CA TYR A 232 -25.36 9.73 2.35
C TYR A 232 -25.12 10.80 1.29
N ARG A 233 -23.95 11.44 1.37
CA ARG A 233 -23.52 12.54 0.49
C ARG A 233 -22.48 12.07 -0.51
N LEU A 234 -22.47 12.62 -1.71
CA LEU A 234 -21.48 12.25 -2.72
C LEU A 234 -20.09 12.72 -2.31
N ALA A 235 -19.05 11.93 -2.60
CA ALA A 235 -17.67 12.29 -2.30
C ALA A 235 -17.25 13.63 -2.94
N THR A 236 -17.78 13.95 -4.12
CA THR A 236 -17.58 15.23 -4.85
C THR A 236 -18.06 16.45 -4.09
N GLU A 237 -18.99 16.30 -3.15
CA GLU A 237 -19.47 17.42 -2.33
C GLU A 237 -18.41 17.89 -1.32
N PHE A 238 -17.35 17.10 -1.11
CA PHE A 238 -16.23 17.41 -0.24
C PHE A 238 -15.05 17.92 -1.07
N ALA A 239 -15.06 19.21 -1.38
CA ALA A 239 -14.01 19.81 -2.21
C ALA A 239 -12.62 19.76 -1.54
N PRO A 240 -11.53 19.68 -2.34
CA PRO A 240 -10.16 19.83 -1.85
C PRO A 240 -9.98 21.14 -1.08
N GLY A 241 -9.16 21.12 -0.03
CA GLY A 241 -8.87 22.25 0.84
C GLY A 241 -9.95 22.53 1.91
N LEU A 242 -11.13 21.92 1.78
CA LEU A 242 -12.31 22.20 2.60
C LEU A 242 -12.75 21.00 3.48
N ARG A 243 -11.92 19.95 3.60
CA ARG A 243 -12.28 18.72 4.31
C ARG A 243 -12.00 18.72 5.81
N ALA A 244 -11.27 19.71 6.34
CA ALA A 244 -10.76 19.71 7.71
C ALA A 244 -11.82 19.48 8.79
N GLU A 245 -12.97 20.16 8.70
CA GLU A 245 -14.05 20.00 9.69
C GLU A 245 -14.67 18.60 9.60
N ILE A 246 -14.91 18.10 8.39
CA ILE A 246 -15.54 16.81 8.15
C ILE A 246 -14.60 15.68 8.56
N ALA A 247 -13.32 15.73 8.17
CA ALA A 247 -12.30 14.78 8.62
C ALA A 247 -12.22 14.72 10.16
N THR A 248 -12.09 15.88 10.81
CA THR A 248 -11.89 15.93 12.27
C THR A 248 -13.15 15.58 13.06
N ARG A 249 -14.33 16.09 12.66
CA ARG A 249 -15.57 16.01 13.44
C ARG A 249 -16.49 14.88 13.00
N GLN A 250 -16.63 14.65 11.70
CA GLN A 250 -17.54 13.63 11.14
C GLN A 250 -16.86 12.28 11.01
N ALA A 251 -15.62 12.22 10.50
CA ALA A 251 -14.83 10.99 10.45
C ALA A 251 -14.13 10.68 11.78
N GLY A 252 -13.74 11.72 12.51
CA GLY A 252 -13.13 11.58 13.84
C GLY A 252 -11.61 11.55 13.83
N PHE A 253 -10.97 11.80 12.68
CA PHE A 253 -9.51 11.81 12.58
C PHE A 253 -8.87 12.85 13.53
N THR A 254 -7.64 12.56 13.94
CA THR A 254 -6.96 13.22 15.06
C THR A 254 -5.96 14.29 14.63
N ALA A 255 -5.38 14.18 13.43
CA ALA A 255 -4.46 15.17 12.85
C ALA A 255 -4.97 16.62 12.88
N GLY A 256 -6.28 16.82 12.73
CA GLY A 256 -6.92 18.15 12.76
C GLY A 256 -7.26 18.70 14.14
N LEU A 257 -7.00 17.95 15.22
CA LEU A 257 -7.28 18.41 16.59
C LEU A 257 -6.37 19.57 17.01
N ARG A 258 -6.83 20.33 18.02
CA ARG A 258 -6.07 21.44 18.65
C ARG A 258 -5.49 22.45 17.65
N ASP A 259 -6.37 22.91 16.77
CA ASP A 259 -6.10 23.97 15.78
C ASP A 259 -5.09 23.60 14.69
N ARG A 260 -4.74 22.31 14.55
CA ARG A 260 -3.94 21.77 13.44
C ARG A 260 -4.78 21.49 12.18
N ARG A 261 -5.83 22.28 11.94
CA ARG A 261 -6.75 22.08 10.79
C ARG A 261 -6.05 22.03 9.44
N LYS A 262 -4.91 22.72 9.31
CA LYS A 262 -4.08 22.75 8.10
C LYS A 262 -3.51 21.38 7.70
N LYS A 263 -3.34 20.45 8.65
CA LYS A 263 -2.87 19.08 8.37
C LYS A 263 -3.92 18.19 7.69
N VAL A 264 -5.19 18.62 7.67
CA VAL A 264 -6.32 17.80 7.22
C VAL A 264 -7.25 18.57 6.29
N THR A 265 -6.75 19.63 5.64
CA THR A 265 -7.56 20.40 4.68
C THR A 265 -8.02 19.53 3.50
N SER A 266 -7.29 18.46 3.22
CA SER A 266 -7.57 17.47 2.18
C SER A 266 -7.18 16.07 2.66
N HIS A 267 -8.17 15.20 2.84
CA HIS A 267 -8.05 13.80 3.26
C HIS A 267 -8.79 12.92 2.25
N LEU A 268 -8.25 11.78 1.85
CA LEU A 268 -8.92 10.78 1.00
C LEU A 268 -10.09 10.16 1.76
N PHE A 269 -11.27 10.13 1.17
CA PHE A 269 -12.45 9.53 1.80
C PHE A 269 -13.02 8.36 1.00
N SER A 270 -13.16 8.51 -0.32
CA SER A 270 -13.78 7.46 -1.14
C SER A 270 -12.77 6.40 -1.57
N LEU A 271 -13.24 5.18 -1.85
CA LEU A 271 -12.39 4.14 -2.44
C LEU A 271 -11.76 4.65 -3.74
N GLY A 272 -12.53 5.33 -4.59
CA GLY A 272 -12.03 5.88 -5.85
C GLY A 272 -10.83 6.83 -5.67
N GLU A 273 -10.82 7.63 -4.61
CA GLU A 273 -9.68 8.49 -4.26
C GLU A 273 -8.45 7.68 -3.84
N TYR A 274 -8.62 6.65 -3.00
CA TYR A 274 -7.51 5.77 -2.61
C TYR A 274 -6.91 5.02 -3.81
N LEU A 275 -7.75 4.40 -4.65
CA LEU A 275 -7.28 3.69 -5.84
C LEU A 275 -6.55 4.64 -6.80
N ALA A 276 -7.05 5.85 -6.98
CA ALA A 276 -6.43 6.86 -7.83
C ALA A 276 -5.06 7.32 -7.31
N VAL A 277 -4.91 7.56 -6.01
CA VAL A 277 -3.61 7.97 -5.43
C VAL A 277 -2.57 6.87 -5.59
N TYR A 278 -2.93 5.60 -5.41
CA TYR A 278 -2.02 4.49 -5.69
C TYR A 278 -1.57 4.46 -7.18
N LEU A 279 -2.49 4.64 -8.13
CA LEU A 279 -2.14 4.70 -9.55
C LEU A 279 -1.19 5.87 -9.85
N LEU A 280 -1.48 7.05 -9.32
CA LEU A 280 -0.67 8.27 -9.49
C LEU A 280 0.70 8.13 -8.81
N ALA A 281 0.80 7.42 -7.69
CA ALA A 281 2.08 7.19 -7.00
C ALA A 281 3.01 6.25 -7.79
N CYS A 282 2.47 5.31 -8.56
CA CYS A 282 3.25 4.23 -9.19
C CYS A 282 3.39 4.36 -10.71
N SER A 283 2.74 5.33 -11.35
CA SER A 283 2.71 5.45 -12.81
C SER A 283 2.53 6.90 -13.27
N PRO A 284 3.25 7.33 -14.32
CA PRO A 284 3.03 8.63 -14.96
C PRO A 284 1.75 8.67 -15.80
N ALA A 285 1.17 7.52 -16.17
CA ALA A 285 0.16 7.42 -17.22
C ALA A 285 -1.15 8.17 -16.93
N CYS A 286 -1.54 8.26 -15.65
CA CYS A 286 -2.82 8.84 -15.24
C CYS A 286 -2.70 10.29 -14.74
N TRP A 287 -1.51 10.91 -14.79
CA TRP A 287 -1.34 12.29 -14.34
C TRP A 287 -1.94 13.28 -15.35
N PRO A 288 -2.62 14.34 -14.88
CA PRO A 288 -3.17 15.35 -15.77
C PRO A 288 -2.05 16.13 -16.47
N GLN A 289 -2.22 16.35 -17.78
CA GLN A 289 -1.27 17.14 -18.59
C GLN A 289 -1.40 18.64 -18.36
N LEU A 290 -2.60 19.12 -18.03
CA LEU A 290 -2.87 20.52 -17.74
C LEU A 290 -3.44 20.67 -16.33
N TRP A 291 -2.90 21.65 -15.61
CA TRP A 291 -3.33 21.97 -14.26
C TRP A 291 -4.08 23.30 -14.25
N PRO A 292 -5.23 23.40 -13.55
CA PRO A 292 -5.85 24.69 -13.35
C PRO A 292 -4.94 25.54 -12.46
N SER A 293 -4.77 26.81 -12.82
CA SER A 293 -4.04 27.75 -11.96
C SER A 293 -4.79 27.96 -10.63
N GLY A 294 -4.08 28.27 -9.55
CA GLY A 294 -4.70 28.53 -8.26
C GLY A 294 -5.74 29.66 -8.30
N ARG A 295 -5.57 30.65 -9.17
CA ARG A 295 -6.56 31.74 -9.38
C ARG A 295 -7.84 31.27 -10.08
N ALA A 296 -7.78 30.18 -10.83
CA ALA A 296 -8.95 29.56 -11.44
C ALA A 296 -9.73 28.72 -10.42
N VAL A 297 -9.06 28.18 -9.41
CA VAL A 297 -9.66 27.31 -8.38
C VAL A 297 -10.20 28.11 -7.20
N THR A 298 -9.53 29.19 -6.78
CA THR A 298 -9.93 29.97 -5.61
C THR A 298 -9.67 31.46 -5.75
N LYS A 299 -10.49 32.26 -5.05
CA LYS A 299 -10.31 33.72 -4.92
C LYS A 299 -9.32 34.09 -3.82
N ASP A 300 -9.01 33.18 -2.90
CA ASP A 300 -8.05 33.43 -1.83
C ASP A 300 -6.61 33.41 -2.39
N ARG A 301 -5.89 34.53 -2.24
CA ARG A 301 -4.54 34.69 -2.79
C ARG A 301 -3.51 33.75 -2.16
N GLN A 302 -3.63 33.45 -0.86
CA GLN A 302 -2.69 32.57 -0.17
C GLN A 302 -2.94 31.11 -0.58
N VAL A 303 -4.20 30.69 -0.62
CA VAL A 303 -4.57 29.34 -1.08
C VAL A 303 -4.18 29.14 -2.55
N ALA A 304 -4.43 30.13 -3.42
CA ALA A 304 -3.99 30.07 -4.82
C ALA A 304 -2.47 29.97 -4.97
N LYS A 305 -1.70 30.63 -4.09
CA LYS A 305 -0.24 30.54 -4.09
C LYS A 305 0.24 29.17 -3.64
N GLN A 306 -0.38 28.60 -2.60
CA GLN A 306 -0.05 27.26 -2.12
C GLN A 306 -0.40 26.20 -3.17
N TRP A 307 -1.58 26.27 -3.78
CA TRP A 307 -1.99 25.41 -4.89
C TRP A 307 -0.95 25.35 -6.02
N ASN A 308 -0.47 26.51 -6.48
CA ASN A 308 0.54 26.57 -7.54
C ASN A 308 1.89 26.01 -7.08
N ARG A 309 2.25 26.16 -5.81
CA ARG A 309 3.47 25.58 -5.23
C ARG A 309 3.37 24.06 -5.17
N ASP A 310 2.24 23.54 -4.72
CA ASP A 310 2.01 22.10 -4.63
C ASP A 310 2.04 21.46 -6.02
N ILE A 311 1.45 22.11 -7.05
CA ILE A 311 1.61 21.67 -8.44
C ILE A 311 3.10 21.57 -8.82
N ALA A 312 3.91 22.55 -8.48
CA ALA A 312 5.34 22.52 -8.80
C ALA A 312 6.09 21.37 -8.10
N HIS A 313 5.70 20.99 -6.89
CA HIS A 313 6.25 19.80 -6.21
C HIS A 313 5.77 18.52 -6.87
N LEU A 314 4.47 18.41 -7.16
CA LEU A 314 3.89 17.25 -7.85
C LEU A 314 4.52 17.04 -9.23
N GLN A 315 4.79 18.11 -9.98
CA GLN A 315 5.46 18.02 -11.28
C GLN A 315 6.87 17.39 -11.16
N LYS A 316 7.65 17.79 -10.15
CA LYS A 316 8.97 17.16 -9.88
C LYS A 316 8.86 15.69 -9.51
N PHE A 317 7.82 15.32 -8.75
CA PHE A 317 7.54 13.92 -8.44
C PHE A 317 7.23 13.12 -9.71
N VAL A 318 6.38 13.68 -10.59
CA VAL A 318 5.99 13.06 -11.87
C VAL A 318 7.18 12.86 -12.80
N GLU A 319 8.13 13.80 -12.86
CA GLU A 319 9.36 13.69 -13.66
C GLU A 319 10.17 12.42 -13.33
N GLY A 320 10.11 11.93 -12.09
CA GLY A 320 10.78 10.69 -11.65
C GLY A 320 10.00 9.41 -11.92
N LEU A 321 8.70 9.47 -12.20
CA LEU A 321 7.82 8.29 -12.20
C LEU A 321 8.13 7.26 -13.28
N GLY A 322 8.61 7.67 -14.45
CA GLY A 322 9.04 6.73 -15.49
C GLY A 322 10.22 5.85 -15.04
N ARG A 323 11.17 6.43 -14.29
CA ARG A 323 12.30 5.71 -13.67
C ARG A 323 11.82 4.78 -12.57
N VAL A 324 10.92 5.27 -11.70
CA VAL A 324 10.31 4.43 -10.66
C VAL A 324 9.57 3.25 -11.28
N ARG A 325 8.73 3.48 -12.29
CA ARG A 325 8.00 2.42 -13.00
C ARG A 325 8.94 1.37 -13.58
N ARG A 326 10.03 1.79 -14.24
CA ARG A 326 11.07 0.87 -14.74
C ARG A 326 11.73 0.10 -13.60
N ALA A 327 12.12 0.76 -12.52
CA ALA A 327 12.72 0.11 -11.37
C ALA A 327 11.80 -0.95 -10.76
N LEU A 328 10.53 -0.60 -10.49
CA LEU A 328 9.53 -1.49 -9.89
C LEU A 328 9.16 -2.70 -10.79
N ALA A 329 9.32 -2.59 -12.10
CA ALA A 329 9.19 -3.73 -13.00
C ALA A 329 10.38 -4.71 -12.92
N ASN A 330 11.52 -4.27 -12.37
CA ASN A 330 12.81 -4.97 -12.49
C ASN A 330 13.42 -5.38 -11.13
N ILE A 331 12.65 -5.28 -10.05
CA ILE A 331 13.04 -5.73 -8.71
C ILE A 331 11.82 -6.21 -7.92
N PRO A 332 11.89 -7.37 -7.23
CA PRO A 332 10.85 -7.80 -6.30
C PRO A 332 10.61 -6.77 -5.20
N MET A 333 9.40 -6.21 -5.17
CA MET A 333 8.97 -5.23 -4.18
C MET A 333 8.07 -5.89 -3.13
N TYR A 334 8.41 -5.70 -1.86
CA TYR A 334 7.69 -6.14 -0.68
C TYR A 334 7.31 -4.94 0.17
N THR A 335 6.13 -5.00 0.78
CA THR A 335 5.50 -3.83 1.40
C THR A 335 4.74 -4.13 2.67
N ILE A 336 4.60 -3.14 3.54
CA ILE A 336 3.64 -3.13 4.65
C ILE A 336 3.14 -1.69 4.84
N PHE A 337 1.85 -1.48 5.10
CA PHE A 337 1.32 -0.13 5.37
C PHE A 337 1.86 0.45 6.67
N ASP A 338 1.72 1.76 6.80
CA ASP A 338 1.79 2.44 8.07
C ASP A 338 0.58 3.36 8.28
N ASP A 339 0.61 4.32 9.21
CA ASP A 339 -0.60 5.08 9.50
C ASP A 339 -1.03 6.03 8.41
N HIS A 340 -0.11 6.75 7.75
CA HIS A 340 -0.48 7.68 6.70
C HIS A 340 -1.09 6.99 5.47
N ASP A 341 -0.94 5.66 5.29
CA ASP A 341 -1.73 4.93 4.30
C ASP A 341 -3.26 5.03 4.55
N VAL A 342 -3.67 5.34 5.79
CA VAL A 342 -5.07 5.50 6.23
C VAL A 342 -5.34 6.91 6.77
N SER A 343 -4.66 7.28 7.85
CA SER A 343 -4.72 8.58 8.53
C SER A 343 -3.68 8.64 9.65
N ASP A 344 -3.10 9.82 9.93
CA ASP A 344 -2.29 10.11 11.13
C ASP A 344 -2.87 9.40 12.38
N ASP A 345 -1.98 8.82 13.19
CA ASP A 345 -2.32 8.10 14.42
C ASP A 345 -3.21 6.84 14.20
N TRP A 346 -3.26 6.24 13.01
CA TRP A 346 -4.15 5.09 12.76
C TRP A 346 -3.93 3.97 13.79
N ASN A 347 -5.02 3.66 14.52
CA ASN A 347 -5.04 2.71 15.64
C ASN A 347 -4.03 3.02 16.76
N LEU A 348 -3.63 4.29 16.92
CA LEU A 348 -2.59 4.66 17.88
C LEU A 348 -2.92 4.20 19.30
N ASN A 349 -4.15 4.42 19.77
CA ASN A 349 -4.60 4.02 21.10
C ASN A 349 -6.12 3.73 21.11
N GLN A 350 -6.63 3.26 22.24
CA GLN A 350 -8.04 2.92 22.40
C GLN A 350 -8.95 4.13 22.09
N ALA A 351 -8.56 5.33 22.49
CA ALA A 351 -9.31 6.55 22.24
C ALA A 351 -9.45 6.85 20.75
N TRP A 352 -8.40 6.63 19.96
CA TRP A 352 -8.45 6.73 18.50
C TRP A 352 -9.47 5.74 17.92
N CYS A 353 -9.38 4.46 18.30
CA CYS A 353 -10.29 3.42 17.82
C CYS A 353 -11.76 3.75 18.13
N LEU A 354 -12.06 4.11 19.39
CA LEU A 354 -13.41 4.50 19.81
C LEU A 354 -13.92 5.73 19.05
N ARG A 355 -13.04 6.71 18.82
CA ARG A 355 -13.37 7.97 18.17
C ARG A 355 -13.67 7.79 16.67
N VAL A 356 -12.80 7.11 15.94
CA VAL A 356 -12.85 6.98 14.48
C VAL A 356 -13.79 5.85 14.08
N LEU A 357 -13.60 4.65 14.63
CA LEU A 357 -14.41 3.48 14.25
C LEU A 357 -15.83 3.55 14.84
N GLY A 358 -16.06 4.39 15.85
CA GLY A 358 -17.39 4.74 16.36
C GLY A 358 -18.18 5.73 15.50
N LYS A 359 -17.58 6.22 14.40
CA LYS A 359 -18.21 7.14 13.44
C LYS A 359 -18.42 6.44 12.09
N PRO A 360 -19.61 6.55 11.48
CA PRO A 360 -19.88 5.93 10.18
C PRO A 360 -18.88 6.33 9.09
N LEU A 361 -18.57 7.64 8.98
CA LEU A 361 -17.59 8.12 8.01
C LEU A 361 -16.20 7.57 8.29
N GLY A 362 -15.73 7.66 9.55
CA GLY A 362 -14.40 7.17 9.92
C GLY A 362 -14.22 5.69 9.62
N LYS A 363 -15.22 4.87 9.99
CA LYS A 363 -15.26 3.44 9.67
C LYS A 363 -15.21 3.18 8.16
N GLN A 364 -16.00 3.91 7.37
CA GLN A 364 -16.02 3.78 5.90
C GLN A 364 -14.66 4.11 5.29
N VAL A 365 -14.02 5.20 5.73
CA VAL A 365 -12.73 5.65 5.19
C VAL A 365 -11.62 4.65 5.52
N VAL A 366 -11.57 4.11 6.75
CA VAL A 366 -10.61 3.06 7.13
C VAL A 366 -10.84 1.79 6.31
N GLN A 367 -12.09 1.39 6.09
CA GLN A 367 -12.41 0.25 5.23
C GLN A 367 -11.94 0.46 3.78
N ASN A 368 -12.17 1.66 3.23
CA ASN A 368 -11.73 2.01 1.88
C ASN A 368 -10.20 1.98 1.75
N ALA A 369 -9.47 2.51 2.72
CA ALA A 369 -8.02 2.50 2.76
C ALA A 369 -7.46 1.07 2.81
N LEU A 370 -7.99 0.22 3.70
CA LEU A 370 -7.58 -1.18 3.83
C LEU A 370 -7.91 -2.00 2.58
N LEU A 371 -9.06 -1.76 1.95
CA LEU A 371 -9.40 -2.41 0.68
C LEU A 371 -8.42 -2.01 -0.43
N ALA A 372 -8.09 -0.73 -0.55
CA ALA A 372 -7.12 -0.25 -1.53
C ALA A 372 -5.73 -0.87 -1.28
N TYR A 373 -5.27 -0.90 -0.02
CA TYR A 373 -4.02 -1.56 0.34
C TYR A 373 -4.03 -3.05 -0.01
N ALA A 374 -5.11 -3.77 0.28
CA ALA A 374 -5.22 -5.20 -0.04
C ALA A 374 -5.01 -5.45 -1.54
N ILE A 375 -5.59 -4.59 -2.38
CA ILE A 375 -5.59 -4.72 -3.84
C ILE A 375 -4.24 -4.30 -4.46
N PHE A 376 -3.64 -3.21 -3.97
CA PHE A 376 -2.43 -2.62 -4.57
C PHE A 376 -1.13 -3.15 -3.96
N GLN A 377 -1.16 -3.57 -2.70
CA GLN A 377 0.02 -4.01 -1.97
C GLN A 377 -0.12 -5.46 -1.50
N GLY A 378 -1.15 -5.76 -0.69
CA GLY A 378 -1.34 -7.06 -0.03
C GLY A 378 -1.38 -8.24 -1.01
N TRP A 379 -2.11 -8.11 -2.12
CA TRP A 379 -2.26 -9.17 -3.13
C TRP A 379 -0.91 -9.61 -3.70
N GLY A 380 -0.02 -8.66 -4.02
CA GLY A 380 1.31 -9.01 -4.51
C GLY A 380 2.27 -9.54 -3.44
N ASN A 381 2.10 -9.15 -2.17
CA ASN A 381 2.94 -9.66 -1.07
C ASN A 381 2.65 -11.14 -0.80
N THR A 382 1.38 -11.54 -0.81
CA THR A 382 0.91 -12.89 -0.47
C THR A 382 -0.13 -13.39 -1.48
N PRO A 383 0.27 -13.64 -2.74
CA PRO A 383 -0.65 -13.99 -3.83
C PRO A 383 -1.48 -15.24 -3.52
N ASP A 384 -0.91 -16.20 -2.81
CA ASP A 384 -1.55 -17.42 -2.32
C ASP A 384 -2.80 -17.14 -1.48
N ARG A 385 -2.80 -16.05 -0.69
CA ARG A 385 -3.93 -15.64 0.16
C ARG A 385 -5.06 -14.96 -0.61
N PHE A 386 -4.91 -14.78 -1.92
CA PHE A 386 -5.88 -14.14 -2.82
C PHE A 386 -6.38 -15.08 -3.92
N GLU A 387 -6.09 -16.38 -3.80
CA GLU A 387 -6.63 -17.41 -4.68
C GLU A 387 -8.12 -17.68 -4.39
N ALA A 388 -8.82 -18.29 -5.36
CA ALA A 388 -10.24 -18.57 -5.21
C ALA A 388 -10.53 -19.39 -3.93
N GLY A 389 -11.52 -18.96 -3.15
CA GLY A 389 -11.91 -19.62 -1.88
C GLY A 389 -11.15 -19.15 -0.63
N THR A 390 -10.00 -18.49 -0.78
CA THR A 390 -9.28 -17.85 0.33
C THR A 390 -9.95 -16.54 0.77
N SER A 391 -9.54 -15.97 1.91
CA SER A 391 -10.08 -14.69 2.40
C SER A 391 -9.81 -13.53 1.44
N GLY A 392 -8.63 -13.48 0.80
CA GLY A 392 -8.35 -12.48 -0.23
C GLY A 392 -9.15 -12.71 -1.51
N GLY A 393 -9.34 -13.97 -1.94
CA GLY A 393 -10.20 -14.28 -3.09
C GLY A 393 -11.66 -13.85 -2.86
N LYS A 394 -12.19 -14.09 -1.65
CA LYS A 394 -13.52 -13.62 -1.24
C LYS A 394 -13.61 -12.09 -1.14
N LEU A 395 -12.57 -11.43 -0.63
CA LEU A 395 -12.48 -9.97 -0.61
C LEU A 395 -12.56 -9.41 -2.04
N LEU A 396 -11.79 -9.96 -2.97
CA LEU A 396 -11.76 -9.51 -4.35
C LEU A 396 -13.14 -9.67 -5.04
N ALA A 397 -13.81 -10.80 -4.81
CA ALA A 397 -15.16 -11.03 -5.31
C ALA A 397 -16.17 -10.04 -4.70
N ALA A 398 -16.07 -9.75 -3.41
CA ALA A 398 -16.91 -8.75 -2.72
C ALA A 398 -16.65 -7.33 -3.26
N ALA A 399 -15.38 -6.97 -3.51
CA ALA A 399 -15.00 -5.69 -4.09
C ALA A 399 -15.58 -5.50 -5.50
N GLN A 400 -15.50 -6.54 -6.35
CA GLN A 400 -16.10 -6.52 -7.69
C GLN A 400 -17.62 -6.37 -7.63
N LYS A 401 -18.29 -7.14 -6.76
CA LYS A 401 -19.75 -7.05 -6.56
C LYS A 401 -20.17 -5.66 -6.06
N TRP A 402 -19.43 -5.10 -5.11
CA TRP A 402 -19.68 -3.76 -4.58
C TRP A 402 -19.51 -2.70 -5.66
N SER A 403 -18.45 -2.76 -6.46
CA SER A 403 -18.23 -1.83 -7.57
C SER A 403 -19.29 -1.95 -8.66
N LEU A 404 -19.68 -3.16 -9.04
CA LEU A 404 -20.76 -3.40 -10.02
C LEU A 404 -22.09 -2.79 -9.55
N SER A 405 -22.36 -2.84 -8.25
CA SER A 405 -23.53 -2.20 -7.64
C SER A 405 -23.42 -0.68 -7.47
N ARG A 406 -22.31 -0.06 -7.91
CA ARG A 406 -21.98 1.35 -7.69
C ARG A 406 -22.03 1.73 -6.20
N GLY A 407 -21.50 0.83 -5.37
CA GLY A 407 -21.40 1.00 -3.91
C GLY A 407 -22.70 0.83 -3.14
N THR A 408 -23.75 0.24 -3.73
CA THR A 408 -25.08 0.10 -3.09
C THR A 408 -25.35 -1.29 -2.48
N ASP A 409 -24.56 -2.31 -2.82
CA ASP A 409 -24.70 -3.65 -2.26
C ASP A 409 -24.11 -3.71 -0.84
N LEU A 410 -25.01 -3.62 0.15
CA LEU A 410 -24.64 -3.66 1.57
C LEU A 410 -24.02 -5.00 1.98
N ALA A 411 -24.45 -6.12 1.40
CA ALA A 411 -23.87 -7.43 1.73
C ALA A 411 -22.41 -7.49 1.25
N ALA A 412 -22.13 -6.99 0.05
CA ALA A 412 -20.76 -6.88 -0.44
C ALA A 412 -19.91 -5.94 0.43
N GLN A 413 -20.47 -4.81 0.87
CA GLN A 413 -19.80 -3.88 1.78
C GLN A 413 -19.45 -4.52 3.13
N LEU A 414 -20.36 -5.33 3.70
CA LEU A 414 -20.13 -6.05 4.95
C LEU A 414 -19.08 -7.16 4.79
N GLU A 415 -19.09 -7.87 3.66
CA GLU A 415 -18.05 -8.84 3.33
C GLU A 415 -16.68 -8.17 3.17
N ILE A 416 -16.61 -7.01 2.49
CA ILE A 416 -15.36 -6.22 2.44
C ILE A 416 -14.90 -5.89 3.85
N ALA A 417 -15.77 -5.34 4.70
CA ALA A 417 -15.44 -4.98 6.07
C ALA A 417 -14.91 -6.18 6.87
N ARG A 418 -15.55 -7.35 6.71
CA ARG A 418 -15.16 -8.61 7.32
C ARG A 418 -13.74 -9.02 6.90
N TRP A 419 -13.50 -9.11 5.59
CA TRP A 419 -12.24 -9.65 5.06
C TRP A 419 -11.06 -8.72 5.22
N VAL A 420 -11.25 -7.40 5.25
CA VAL A 420 -10.16 -6.45 5.58
C VAL A 420 -9.90 -6.33 7.09
N GLY A 421 -10.69 -7.00 7.92
CA GLY A 421 -10.48 -7.03 9.37
C GLY A 421 -11.01 -5.79 10.10
N MET A 422 -12.13 -5.21 9.65
CA MET A 422 -12.83 -4.20 10.43
C MET A 422 -13.48 -4.82 11.66
N PRO A 423 -13.44 -4.16 12.84
CA PRO A 423 -14.11 -4.69 14.02
C PRO A 423 -15.63 -4.64 13.88
N GLN A 424 -16.30 -5.56 14.56
CA GLN A 424 -17.74 -5.46 14.76
C GLN A 424 -18.07 -4.19 15.56
N SER A 425 -19.25 -3.62 15.27
CA SER A 425 -19.79 -2.51 16.05
C SER A 425 -20.79 -3.05 17.08
N ASP A 426 -20.74 -2.53 18.29
CA ASP A 426 -21.77 -2.76 19.30
C ASP A 426 -23.08 -2.11 18.85
N SER A 427 -24.17 -2.89 18.82
CA SER A 427 -25.45 -2.44 18.27
C SER A 427 -26.13 -1.34 19.09
N ARG A 428 -25.79 -1.21 20.38
CA ARG A 428 -26.37 -0.22 21.29
C ARG A 428 -25.62 1.10 21.27
N THR A 429 -24.28 1.05 21.23
CA THR A 429 -23.41 2.21 21.35
C THR A 429 -22.85 2.69 20.01
N GLY A 430 -22.80 1.82 19.01
CA GLY A 430 -22.15 2.07 17.72
C GLY A 430 -20.61 2.11 17.80
N LEU A 431 -20.02 1.78 18.94
CA LEU A 431 -18.56 1.75 19.16
C LEU A 431 -17.97 0.42 18.64
N PRO A 432 -16.68 0.38 18.27
CA PRO A 432 -16.01 -0.86 17.94
C PRO A 432 -15.98 -1.79 19.16
N LYS A 433 -16.17 -3.10 18.92
CA LYS A 433 -15.96 -4.13 19.93
C LYS A 433 -14.48 -4.46 20.07
N PHE A 434 -14.13 -4.85 21.28
CA PHE A 434 -12.82 -5.39 21.61
C PHE A 434 -13.00 -6.78 22.21
N THR A 435 -12.01 -7.63 22.01
CA THR A 435 -11.89 -8.95 22.65
C THR A 435 -10.58 -9.01 23.42
N LEU A 436 -10.54 -9.80 24.50
CA LEU A 436 -9.33 -9.94 25.32
C LEU A 436 -8.31 -10.87 24.64
N ASP A 437 -7.05 -10.48 24.71
CA ASP A 437 -5.88 -11.24 24.29
C ASP A 437 -4.83 -11.14 25.40
N GLY A 438 -4.89 -12.09 26.35
CA GLY A 438 -4.11 -12.00 27.60
C GLY A 438 -4.57 -10.82 28.47
N GLU A 439 -3.65 -9.92 28.82
CA GLU A 439 -3.88 -8.76 29.68
C GLU A 439 -4.33 -7.49 28.92
N VAL A 440 -4.37 -7.56 27.59
CA VAL A 440 -4.76 -6.45 26.72
C VAL A 440 -6.01 -6.81 25.94
N ALA A 441 -6.68 -5.81 25.38
CA ALA A 441 -7.77 -6.00 24.45
C ALA A 441 -7.34 -5.61 23.04
N ILE A 442 -7.76 -6.39 22.05
CA ILE A 442 -7.56 -6.14 20.63
C ILE A 442 -8.91 -5.88 19.96
N LEU A 443 -8.90 -5.27 18.79
CA LEU A 443 -10.11 -5.08 17.99
C LEU A 443 -10.74 -6.45 17.65
N ASP A 444 -12.05 -6.59 17.88
CA ASP A 444 -12.81 -7.83 17.66
C ASP A 444 -13.10 -8.03 16.17
N ARG A 445 -12.14 -8.66 15.49
CA ARG A 445 -12.13 -8.91 14.04
C ARG A 445 -12.57 -10.34 13.75
N ASP A 446 -13.01 -10.57 12.52
CA ASP A 446 -13.27 -11.93 12.05
C ASP A 446 -11.98 -12.78 12.12
N PRO A 447 -12.02 -13.99 12.69
CA PRO A 447 -10.84 -14.86 12.79
C PRO A 447 -10.26 -15.26 11.43
N GLU A 448 -11.07 -15.23 10.36
CA GLU A 448 -10.67 -15.55 8.98
C GLU A 448 -10.31 -14.28 8.17
N ALA A 449 -10.29 -13.09 8.79
CA ALA A 449 -9.88 -11.87 8.11
C ALA A 449 -8.47 -11.99 7.53
N LEU A 450 -8.17 -11.18 6.52
CA LEU A 450 -6.85 -11.14 5.92
C LEU A 450 -5.77 -10.85 6.95
N VAL A 451 -4.68 -11.58 6.80
CA VAL A 451 -3.48 -11.42 7.62
C VAL A 451 -2.48 -10.59 6.83
N TRP A 452 -2.01 -9.49 7.42
CA TRP A 452 -1.11 -8.53 6.74
C TRP A 452 0.37 -8.81 6.94
N HIS A 453 0.75 -9.48 8.03
CA HIS A 453 2.12 -9.95 8.26
C HIS A 453 2.44 -11.18 7.40
N TYR A 454 3.71 -11.35 7.06
CA TYR A 454 4.18 -12.47 6.25
C TYR A 454 5.68 -12.67 6.40
N THR A 455 6.17 -13.79 5.90
CA THR A 455 7.59 -14.13 5.89
C THR A 455 8.08 -14.35 4.46
N ILE A 456 9.36 -14.10 4.25
CA ILE A 456 10.08 -14.40 3.01
C ILE A 456 11.30 -15.21 3.39
N GLY A 457 11.43 -16.40 2.83
CA GLY A 457 12.63 -17.23 2.98
C GLY A 457 13.51 -17.17 1.75
N SER A 458 14.82 -17.15 1.94
CA SER A 458 15.84 -17.37 0.92
C SER A 458 16.84 -18.43 1.41
N SER A 459 17.87 -18.69 0.61
CA SER A 459 18.96 -19.60 0.96
C SER A 459 19.89 -19.04 2.04
N CYS A 460 20.10 -17.72 2.12
CA CYS A 460 21.02 -17.11 3.09
C CYS A 460 20.34 -16.26 4.17
N HIS A 461 19.09 -15.85 3.98
CA HIS A 461 18.37 -15.02 4.94
C HIS A 461 16.87 -15.33 4.98
N GLU A 462 16.24 -14.93 6.08
CA GLU A 462 14.79 -14.84 6.18
C GLU A 462 14.38 -13.41 6.50
N VAL A 463 13.17 -13.04 6.12
CA VAL A 463 12.55 -11.76 6.45
C VAL A 463 11.21 -12.03 7.13
N VAL A 464 11.01 -11.41 8.29
CA VAL A 464 9.74 -11.41 9.03
C VAL A 464 9.16 -10.00 8.94
N VAL A 465 8.02 -9.87 8.26
CA VAL A 465 7.33 -8.58 8.07
C VAL A 465 6.20 -8.46 9.08
N LEU A 466 6.30 -7.50 10.00
CA LEU A 466 5.36 -7.29 11.09
C LEU A 466 4.21 -6.38 10.70
N ASP A 467 3.02 -6.69 11.19
CA ASP A 467 1.85 -5.81 11.20
C ASP A 467 1.65 -5.27 12.61
N THR A 468 2.19 -4.07 12.84
CA THR A 468 2.15 -3.34 14.13
C THR A 468 0.99 -2.36 14.24
N ARG A 469 0.12 -2.25 13.22
CA ARG A 469 -1.02 -1.32 13.19
C ARG A 469 -2.33 -2.01 13.51
N THR A 470 -2.56 -3.23 12.99
CA THR A 470 -3.86 -3.91 13.19
C THR A 470 -3.88 -4.87 14.38
N TRP A 471 -2.71 -5.18 14.95
CA TRP A 471 -2.53 -6.10 16.07
C TRP A 471 -2.17 -5.41 17.40
N ARG A 472 -2.43 -4.11 17.51
CA ARG A 472 -2.20 -3.36 18.74
C ARG A 472 -3.09 -3.85 19.88
N GLY A 473 -2.51 -3.99 21.07
CA GLY A 473 -3.18 -4.31 22.31
C GLY A 473 -3.39 -3.09 23.20
N TYR A 474 -4.58 -2.95 23.78
CA TYR A 474 -4.95 -1.81 24.64
C TYR A 474 -5.35 -2.28 26.04
N HIS A 475 -4.83 -1.63 27.08
CA HIS A 475 -5.21 -1.90 28.46
C HIS A 475 -6.54 -1.21 28.81
N LEU A 476 -7.63 -1.98 28.92
CA LEU A 476 -8.98 -1.44 29.17
C LEU A 476 -9.19 -0.92 30.60
N ASP A 477 -8.33 -1.31 31.53
CA ASP A 477 -8.30 -0.88 32.93
C ASP A 477 -7.54 0.44 33.12
N ARG A 478 -6.85 0.93 32.09
CA ARG A 478 -6.07 2.17 32.12
C ARG A 478 -6.73 3.29 31.28
N SER A 479 -6.00 4.37 31.08
CA SER A 479 -6.53 5.52 30.33
C SER A 479 -6.66 5.16 28.85
N PRO A 480 -7.76 5.50 28.16
CA PRO A 480 -7.93 5.19 26.73
C PRO A 480 -6.88 5.81 25.79
N ILE A 481 -6.16 6.83 26.26
CA ILE A 481 -5.08 7.48 25.50
C ILE A 481 -3.70 6.87 25.77
N ASP A 482 -3.60 5.89 26.67
CA ASP A 482 -2.32 5.27 26.99
C ASP A 482 -1.73 4.59 25.74
N PRO A 483 -0.38 4.59 25.61
CA PRO A 483 0.30 3.89 24.54
C PRO A 483 -0.14 2.42 24.42
N PRO A 484 -0.27 1.90 23.19
CA PRO A 484 -0.64 0.53 22.96
C PRO A 484 0.57 -0.39 23.18
N MET A 485 0.29 -1.69 23.33
CA MET A 485 1.26 -2.72 22.99
C MET A 485 1.27 -2.88 21.46
N LEU A 486 2.39 -2.61 20.78
CA LEU A 486 2.46 -2.61 19.32
C LEU A 486 2.14 -3.98 18.67
N LEU A 487 2.45 -5.07 19.38
CA LEU A 487 1.99 -6.42 19.08
C LEU A 487 1.32 -7.01 20.32
N SER A 488 0.05 -7.38 20.23
CA SER A 488 -0.64 -8.13 21.29
C SER A 488 0.01 -9.50 21.55
N PRO A 489 -0.29 -10.18 22.67
CA PRO A 489 0.26 -11.51 22.96
C PRO A 489 0.09 -12.53 21.82
N THR A 490 -1.11 -12.65 21.25
CA THR A 490 -1.35 -13.53 20.09
C THR A 490 -0.56 -13.08 18.86
N ALA A 491 -0.40 -11.77 18.65
CA ALA A 491 0.37 -11.26 17.53
C ALA A 491 1.87 -11.55 17.71
N PHE A 492 2.38 -11.42 18.92
CA PHE A 492 3.76 -11.73 19.24
C PHE A 492 4.07 -13.22 18.97
N GLU A 493 3.16 -14.11 19.37
CA GLU A 493 3.27 -15.54 19.06
C GLU A 493 3.25 -15.80 17.54
N ARG A 494 2.25 -15.27 16.82
CA ARG A 494 2.03 -15.56 15.40
C ARG A 494 3.03 -14.90 14.46
N GLN A 495 3.48 -13.69 14.78
CA GLN A 495 4.31 -12.86 13.89
C GLN A 495 5.79 -13.03 14.17
N LEU A 496 6.20 -13.41 15.38
CA LEU A 496 7.60 -13.54 15.77
C LEU A 496 7.95 -14.95 16.21
N ILE A 497 7.34 -15.46 17.30
CA ILE A 497 7.78 -16.72 17.90
C ILE A 497 7.59 -17.89 16.94
N ALA A 498 6.38 -18.09 16.41
CA ALA A 498 6.10 -19.21 15.52
C ALA A 498 6.94 -19.18 14.23
N PRO A 499 7.10 -18.05 13.52
CA PRO A 499 8.03 -17.95 12.39
C PRO A 499 9.49 -18.24 12.76
N LEU A 500 9.97 -17.74 13.91
CA LEU A 500 11.36 -17.95 14.32
C LEU A 500 11.63 -19.39 14.78
N GLN A 501 10.61 -20.09 15.29
CA GLN A 501 10.69 -21.51 15.67
C GLN A 501 10.46 -22.46 14.50
N ALA A 502 9.77 -22.02 13.46
CA ALA A 502 9.55 -22.82 12.27
C ALA A 502 10.90 -23.25 11.70
N LYS A 503 11.11 -24.57 11.58
CA LYS A 503 12.30 -25.09 10.92
C LYS A 503 12.25 -24.62 9.47
N SER A 504 13.25 -23.83 9.07
CA SER A 504 13.44 -23.54 7.65
C SER A 504 13.61 -24.88 6.91
N PRO A 505 12.95 -25.09 5.74
CA PRO A 505 13.17 -26.26 4.91
C PRO A 505 14.59 -26.30 4.32
N THR A 506 15.26 -25.15 4.24
CA THR A 506 16.70 -25.01 4.03
C THR A 506 17.42 -24.91 5.37
N ALA A 507 18.73 -25.12 5.45
CA ALA A 507 19.50 -24.98 6.69
C ALA A 507 19.18 -23.65 7.43
N THR A 508 19.45 -23.59 8.74
CA THR A 508 19.22 -22.39 9.56
C THR A 508 19.72 -21.14 8.82
N PRO A 509 18.87 -20.11 8.61
CA PRO A 509 19.26 -18.94 7.82
C PRO A 509 20.45 -18.24 8.46
N VAL A 510 21.35 -17.69 7.65
CA VAL A 510 22.57 -17.02 8.13
C VAL A 510 22.23 -15.68 8.80
N ALA A 511 21.18 -14.99 8.31
CA ALA A 511 20.69 -13.74 8.90
C ALA A 511 19.16 -13.66 8.91
N THR A 512 18.61 -13.00 9.93
CA THR A 512 17.18 -12.70 10.03
C THR A 512 16.94 -11.21 9.93
N PHE A 513 16.08 -10.80 9.00
CA PHE A 513 15.63 -9.41 8.87
C PHE A 513 14.24 -9.27 9.48
N ILE A 514 14.03 -8.22 10.28
CA ILE A 514 12.71 -7.84 10.78
C ILE A 514 12.31 -6.55 10.10
N VAL A 515 11.19 -6.56 9.38
CA VAL A 515 10.56 -5.35 8.86
C VAL A 515 9.54 -4.89 9.89
N ALA A 516 9.79 -3.73 10.49
CA ALA A 516 8.92 -3.09 11.47
C ALA A 516 8.47 -1.73 10.91
N PRO A 517 7.16 -1.52 10.66
CA PRO A 517 6.67 -0.23 10.17
C PRO A 517 7.02 0.94 11.10
N THR A 518 6.96 0.70 12.42
CA THR A 518 7.20 1.74 13.42
C THR A 518 8.61 1.75 13.97
N ASN A 519 9.05 2.93 14.41
CA ASN A 519 10.35 3.18 15.03
C ASN A 519 10.70 2.22 16.17
N LEU A 520 11.75 1.42 16.00
CA LEU A 520 12.27 0.57 17.08
C LEU A 520 12.95 1.38 18.20
N PHE A 521 13.79 2.35 17.80
CA PHE A 521 14.50 3.25 18.71
C PHE A 521 14.33 4.69 18.25
N GLY A 522 13.74 5.54 19.10
CA GLY A 522 13.70 6.97 18.91
C GLY A 522 14.92 7.68 19.48
N LEU A 523 15.10 8.95 19.12
CA LEU A 523 16.06 9.83 19.80
C LEU A 523 15.59 10.07 21.24
N LYS A 524 16.49 10.03 22.23
CA LYS A 524 16.14 10.27 23.65
C LYS A 524 15.35 11.57 23.89
N ILE A 525 15.61 12.60 23.09
CA ILE A 525 14.87 13.88 23.19
C ILE A 525 13.41 13.73 22.76
N ILE A 526 13.13 12.89 21.75
CA ILE A 526 11.78 12.56 21.31
C ILE A 526 11.06 11.80 22.42
N ASP A 527 11.72 10.85 23.09
CA ASP A 527 11.14 10.12 24.22
C ASP A 527 10.71 11.05 25.37
N LEU A 528 11.56 12.03 25.70
CA LEU A 528 11.23 13.05 26.70
C LEU A 528 10.03 13.90 26.28
N ILE A 529 9.95 14.27 25.00
CA ILE A 529 8.80 14.99 24.44
C ILE A 529 7.54 14.12 24.52
N HIS A 530 7.63 12.82 24.21
CA HIS A 530 6.52 11.89 24.27
C HIS A 530 5.99 11.72 25.70
N GLN A 531 6.87 11.53 26.68
CA GLN A 531 6.51 11.45 28.09
C GLN A 531 5.81 12.73 28.57
N TRP A 532 6.40 13.89 28.26
CA TRP A 532 5.81 15.19 28.59
C TRP A 532 4.44 15.42 27.93
N SER A 533 4.28 14.97 26.68
CA SER A 533 3.00 15.02 25.96
C SER A 533 1.98 14.10 26.61
N LEU A 534 2.37 12.88 27.00
CA LEU A 534 1.51 11.91 27.68
C LEU A 534 0.96 12.47 28.99
N GLU A 535 1.82 13.03 29.84
CA GLU A 535 1.44 13.67 31.12
C GLU A 535 0.42 14.81 30.94
N ARG A 536 0.38 15.42 29.76
CA ARG A 536 -0.51 16.53 29.41
C ARG A 536 -1.69 16.11 28.54
N ASN A 537 -1.92 14.80 28.43
CA ASN A 537 -2.95 14.20 27.58
C ASN A 537 -2.85 14.68 26.12
N ARG A 538 -1.63 14.88 25.61
CA ARG A 538 -1.32 15.45 24.28
C ARG A 538 -0.78 14.43 23.29
N VAL A 539 -1.32 13.21 23.33
CA VAL A 539 -0.77 12.04 22.61
C VAL A 539 -0.74 12.19 21.08
N PHE A 540 -1.84 12.63 20.45
CA PHE A 540 -1.94 12.83 18.98
C PHE A 540 -1.17 14.05 18.45
N ALA A 541 -0.48 14.80 19.31
CA ALA A 541 0.27 15.97 18.88
C ALA A 541 1.71 15.63 18.49
N THR A 542 2.19 14.49 18.97
CA THR A 542 3.56 14.01 18.90
C THR A 542 3.56 12.48 18.88
N ASP A 543 2.51 11.87 18.32
CA ASP A 543 2.42 10.45 17.97
C ASP A 543 2.85 9.51 19.11
N VAL A 544 2.40 9.86 20.32
CA VAL A 544 2.80 9.19 21.55
C VAL A 544 2.21 7.78 21.56
N GLY A 545 3.09 6.79 21.49
CA GLY A 545 2.72 5.37 21.46
C GLY A 545 3.14 4.64 20.20
N ASP A 546 3.73 5.34 19.24
CA ASP A 546 4.10 4.73 17.96
C ASP A 546 5.45 4.03 17.97
N ALA A 547 6.42 4.58 18.71
CA ALA A 547 7.75 4.01 18.84
C ALA A 547 7.80 2.90 19.91
N TRP A 548 8.55 1.82 19.64
CA TRP A 548 8.68 0.68 20.54
C TRP A 548 9.31 1.03 21.90
N ASN A 549 10.24 1.99 21.90
CA ASN A 549 10.99 2.42 23.08
C ASN A 549 10.15 3.22 24.10
N ILE A 550 8.94 3.67 23.75
CA ILE A 550 8.02 4.26 24.72
C ILE A 550 7.49 3.22 25.72
N HIS A 551 7.44 1.95 25.32
CA HIS A 551 7.01 0.83 26.14
C HIS A 551 8.17 -0.14 26.38
N THR A 552 9.04 0.20 27.34
CA THR A 552 10.27 -0.56 27.65
C THR A 552 10.05 -2.07 27.81
N PRO A 553 8.98 -2.56 28.47
CA PRO A 553 8.74 -4.00 28.54
C PRO A 553 8.48 -4.66 27.18
N ALA A 554 7.79 -3.98 26.26
CA ALA A 554 7.50 -4.53 24.93
C ALA A 554 8.77 -4.54 24.06
N LEU A 555 9.57 -3.48 24.12
CA LEU A 555 10.88 -3.44 23.47
C LEU A 555 11.81 -4.53 24.01
N ALA A 556 11.87 -4.71 25.34
CA ALA A 556 12.65 -5.76 25.97
C ALA A 556 12.17 -7.15 25.55
N GLN A 557 10.86 -7.39 25.51
CA GLN A 557 10.27 -8.64 25.04
C GLN A 557 10.65 -8.92 23.57
N LEU A 558 10.52 -7.94 22.68
CA LEU A 558 10.92 -8.03 21.28
C LEU A 558 12.40 -8.43 21.16
N ILE A 559 13.30 -7.65 21.78
CA ILE A 559 14.75 -7.87 21.70
C ILE A 559 15.13 -9.24 22.27
N THR A 560 14.61 -9.61 23.44
CA THR A 560 14.92 -10.90 24.08
C THR A 560 14.41 -12.08 23.28
N THR A 561 13.22 -11.98 22.66
CA THR A 561 12.71 -13.04 21.79
C THR A 561 13.55 -13.21 20.53
N LEU A 562 13.98 -12.11 19.93
CA LEU A 562 14.85 -12.15 18.75
C LEU A 562 16.18 -12.85 19.08
N PHE A 563 16.87 -12.42 20.14
CA PHE A 563 18.15 -13.02 20.55
C PHE A 563 18.03 -14.41 21.19
N ALA A 564 16.83 -14.82 21.63
CA ALA A 564 16.59 -16.20 22.05
C ALA A 564 16.55 -17.18 20.87
N HIS A 565 16.28 -16.70 19.65
CA HIS A 565 16.11 -17.55 18.47
C HIS A 565 17.19 -17.37 17.41
N ARG A 566 17.89 -16.23 17.37
CA ARG A 566 18.84 -15.87 16.30
C ARG A 566 20.05 -15.14 16.85
N ASP A 567 21.21 -15.44 16.27
CA ASP A 567 22.48 -14.78 16.61
C ASP A 567 22.66 -13.44 15.89
N THR A 568 22.14 -13.31 14.66
CA THR A 568 22.27 -12.12 13.82
C THR A 568 20.90 -11.63 13.36
N VAL A 569 20.54 -10.41 13.74
CA VAL A 569 19.27 -9.77 13.40
C VAL A 569 19.51 -8.36 12.86
N VAL A 570 18.87 -8.05 11.73
CA VAL A 570 18.84 -6.71 11.14
C VAL A 570 17.41 -6.20 11.14
N VAL A 571 17.17 -5.00 11.67
CA VAL A 571 15.82 -4.41 11.70
C VAL A 571 15.72 -3.30 10.65
N LEU A 572 14.77 -3.44 9.75
CA LEU A 572 14.37 -2.43 8.78
C LEU A 572 13.16 -1.69 9.36
N SER A 573 13.42 -0.54 9.98
CA SER A 573 12.42 0.29 10.67
C SER A 573 11.88 1.37 9.73
N GLY A 574 10.56 1.55 9.69
CA GLY A 574 9.94 2.74 9.07
C GLY A 574 9.94 3.95 10.02
N ASP A 575 9.50 5.09 9.46
CA ASP A 575 9.21 6.36 10.15
C ASP A 575 10.37 7.04 10.93
N ILE A 576 11.63 6.87 10.48
CA ILE A 576 12.83 7.38 11.18
C ILE A 576 12.98 8.91 11.13
#